data_AF-A0A3M7I5Z2-F1
#
_entry.id   AF-A0A3M7I5Z2-F1
#
_cell.length_a   1.000
_cell.length_b   1.000
_cell.length_c   1.000
_cell.angle_alpha   90.00
_cell.angle_beta   90.00
_cell.angle_gamma   90.00
#
_symmetry.space_group_name_H-M   'P 1'
#
loop_
_entity.id
_entity.type
_entity.pdbx_description
1 polymer ?
#
loop_
_entity_poly.entity_id
_entity_poly.type
_entity_poly.pdbx_seq_one_letter_code
_entity_poly.pdbx_strand_id
1 'polypeptide(L)'
;KKVGRRRGPLRPDQRQQAHEIRKLRACLRCKFLKKTCDKGEPCGGCRPSHARLWQVPCTRMDIKDIAYFMKDWKADYERHVSLGFSVGNIKGFSSLERTLYITHGYGHYLPINAREVFVRDDKCFGMDWVESLSNSEFEINTAKLSAGMEGVSTTLLSEYLDRHLDSSFGSFVDEYFEGTAFLTEILKTAFRYYQREKTPSIRKALKLVLAYNLTLHVTMVEGLSEEEQFVGKIDDDGSKFFGKTVAPVMINFQVKCALADMWRELQKDILEELSSLYSSVYSGDKLKNWPTIFMLAAILLAIWEEMQFDCHYRVPDEGAVNKFCEDMETTPVGVIVGLFQAISTKLPGLQEWDTRKHHHLLGSNPAVCDALTEVKGHVNKYEQYLKERSSAKFDRNDFDSLSNKFLSKLGSHGRHEKLQRNGKGCQDYDDDDKENQSSSFYTSKEDYPDDDYDDEQEEDAVPAIKMDDL
;
A
#
# COMPACT_ATOMS: atom_id res chain seq x y z
N LYS A 1 -12.26 32.93 -14.21
CA LYS A 1 -11.21 33.99 -14.33
C LYS A 1 -10.32 33.65 -15.52
N LYS A 2 -10.21 34.53 -16.53
CA LYS A 2 -9.29 34.36 -17.67
C LYS A 2 -7.87 34.24 -17.11
N VAL A 3 -7.20 33.12 -17.36
CA VAL A 3 -5.76 32.96 -17.08
C VAL A 3 -5.07 34.00 -17.95
N GLY A 4 -4.52 35.04 -17.33
CA GLY A 4 -3.81 36.09 -18.05
C GLY A 4 -2.60 35.49 -18.76
N ARG A 5 -2.71 35.27 -20.08
CA ARG A 5 -1.54 34.98 -20.91
C ARG A 5 -0.64 36.20 -20.85
N ARG A 6 0.50 36.07 -20.17
CA ARG A 6 1.53 37.11 -20.11
C ARG A 6 2.01 37.41 -21.53
N ARG A 7 2.01 38.67 -21.92
CA ARG A 7 2.63 39.13 -23.17
C ARG A 7 4.05 39.58 -22.82
N GLY A 8 5.05 38.85 -23.31
CA GLY A 8 6.47 39.20 -23.18
C GLY A 8 7.33 38.15 -22.44
N PRO A 9 8.66 38.14 -22.70
CA PRO A 9 9.60 37.21 -22.05
C PRO A 9 9.71 37.44 -20.54
N LEU A 10 10.10 36.39 -19.81
CA LEU A 10 10.34 36.45 -18.36
C LEU A 10 11.52 37.40 -18.05
N ARG A 11 11.43 38.12 -16.93
CA ARG A 11 12.57 38.90 -16.39
C ARG A 11 13.76 37.97 -16.11
N PRO A 12 15.01 38.44 -16.17
CA PRO A 12 16.20 37.62 -15.90
C PRO A 12 16.08 36.78 -14.62
N ASP A 13 15.69 37.40 -13.51
CA ASP A 13 15.54 36.74 -12.21
C ASP A 13 14.43 35.66 -12.23
N GLN A 14 13.33 35.94 -12.94
CA GLN A 14 12.23 34.98 -13.11
C GLN A 14 12.62 33.82 -14.04
N ARG A 15 13.52 34.05 -15.01
CA ARG A 15 14.10 32.98 -15.84
C ARG A 15 14.98 32.08 -15.01
N GLN A 16 15.87 32.66 -14.18
CA GLN A 16 16.72 31.87 -13.29
C GLN A 16 15.86 31.04 -12.34
N GLN A 17 14.88 31.65 -11.67
CA GLN A 17 13.96 30.93 -10.79
C GLN A 17 13.22 29.81 -11.53
N ALA A 18 12.70 30.07 -12.74
CA ALA A 18 12.02 29.04 -13.53
C ALA A 18 12.95 27.90 -13.94
N HIS A 19 14.21 28.19 -14.27
CA HIS A 19 15.23 27.20 -14.60
C HIS A 19 15.53 26.29 -13.42
N GLU A 20 15.79 26.89 -12.25
CA GLU A 20 16.04 26.16 -11.01
C GLU A 20 14.86 25.25 -10.61
N ILE A 21 13.63 25.73 -10.78
CA ILE A 21 12.43 24.94 -10.47
C ILE A 21 12.18 23.83 -11.49
N ARG A 22 12.63 23.97 -12.75
CA ARG A 22 12.59 22.85 -13.70
C ARG A 22 13.56 21.74 -13.32
N LYS A 23 14.74 22.09 -12.79
CA LYS A 23 15.70 21.11 -12.25
C LYS A 23 15.15 20.39 -11.02
N LEU A 24 14.62 21.13 -10.04
CA LEU A 24 14.09 20.57 -8.79
C LEU A 24 12.69 19.96 -8.91
N ARG A 25 11.98 20.24 -10.01
CA ARG A 25 10.53 20.07 -10.20
C ARG A 25 9.70 20.98 -9.27
N ALA A 26 8.53 21.41 -9.78
CA ALA A 26 7.57 22.12 -8.95
C ALA A 26 6.88 21.15 -7.98
N CYS A 27 6.50 21.63 -6.79
CA CYS A 27 5.72 20.80 -5.87
C CYS A 27 4.37 20.39 -6.47
N LEU A 28 3.82 19.27 -6.01
CA LEU A 28 2.62 18.64 -6.55
C LEU A 28 1.43 19.59 -6.64
N ARG A 29 1.22 20.40 -5.58
CA ARG A 29 0.20 21.47 -5.56
C ARG A 29 0.41 22.50 -6.66
N CYS A 30 1.61 23.06 -6.78
CA CYS A 30 1.89 24.11 -7.75
C CYS A 30 1.83 23.58 -9.18
N LYS A 31 2.24 22.32 -9.40
CA LYS A 31 2.07 21.56 -10.64
C LYS A 31 0.58 21.49 -11.04
N PHE A 32 -0.27 20.96 -10.16
CA PHE A 32 -1.72 20.81 -10.46
C PHE A 32 -2.46 22.15 -10.60
N LEU A 33 -2.19 23.13 -9.73
CA LEU A 33 -2.86 24.43 -9.78
C LEU A 33 -2.26 25.40 -10.81
N LYS A 34 -1.20 25.00 -11.52
CA LYS A 34 -0.47 25.84 -12.48
C LYS A 34 -0.05 27.20 -11.87
N LYS A 35 0.41 27.18 -10.62
CA LYS A 35 0.89 28.38 -9.88
C LYS A 35 2.41 28.40 -9.82
N THR A 36 2.98 29.58 -9.59
CA THR A 36 4.43 29.73 -9.39
C THR A 36 4.88 28.96 -8.15
N CYS A 37 5.96 28.20 -8.29
CA CYS A 37 6.64 27.48 -7.22
C CYS A 37 8.01 28.12 -6.96
N ASP A 38 8.56 27.89 -5.78
CA ASP A 38 9.91 28.32 -5.39
C ASP A 38 10.63 27.20 -4.61
N LYS A 39 11.86 27.48 -4.18
CA LYS A 39 12.74 26.52 -3.51
C LYS A 39 12.41 26.32 -2.03
N GLY A 40 11.45 27.06 -1.47
CA GLY A 40 11.11 26.93 -0.05
C GLY A 40 10.45 25.59 0.28
N GLU A 41 10.46 25.25 1.57
CA GLU A 41 9.78 24.09 2.16
C GLU A 41 9.07 24.53 3.46
N PRO A 42 7.74 24.74 3.44
CA PRO A 42 6.86 24.77 2.27
C PRO A 42 7.21 25.94 1.32
N CYS A 43 7.02 25.73 0.01
CA CYS A 43 7.28 26.77 -0.99
C CYS A 43 6.33 27.97 -0.80
N GLY A 44 6.74 29.16 -1.21
CA GLY A 44 5.95 30.40 -1.05
C GLY A 44 4.58 30.35 -1.73
N GLY A 45 4.44 29.59 -2.82
CA GLY A 45 3.13 29.30 -3.43
C GLY A 45 2.23 28.40 -2.59
N CYS A 46 2.81 27.59 -1.69
CA CYS A 46 2.12 26.72 -0.77
C CYS A 46 1.88 27.32 0.61
N ARG A 47 2.71 28.30 1.04
CA ARG A 47 2.51 29.05 2.29
C ARG A 47 1.07 29.59 2.37
N PRO A 48 0.47 29.64 3.57
CA PRO A 48 -0.94 29.94 3.69
C PRO A 48 -1.24 31.35 3.16
N SER A 49 -1.88 31.44 1.99
CA SER A 49 -2.58 32.65 1.56
C SER A 49 -3.99 32.69 2.18
N HIS A 50 -4.62 31.52 2.30
CA HIS A 50 -5.76 31.23 3.18
C HIS A 50 -5.75 29.72 3.52
N ALA A 51 -5.62 29.37 4.80
CA ALA A 51 -5.34 28.01 5.28
C ALA A 51 -6.42 26.93 5.04
N ARG A 52 -7.54 27.27 4.36
CA ARG A 52 -8.75 26.43 4.36
C ARG A 52 -8.95 25.49 3.15
N LEU A 53 -8.18 25.63 2.07
CA LEU A 53 -8.54 25.01 0.78
C LEU A 53 -7.58 23.93 0.24
N TRP A 54 -6.42 23.70 0.87
CA TRP A 54 -5.48 22.72 0.35
C TRP A 54 -4.76 21.99 1.48
N GLN A 55 -5.13 20.72 1.68
CA GLN A 55 -4.63 19.86 2.76
C GLN A 55 -3.47 18.96 2.33
N VAL A 56 -3.12 18.93 1.03
CA VAL A 56 -1.95 18.16 0.54
C VAL A 56 -0.67 18.81 1.05
N PRO A 57 0.24 18.03 1.65
CA PRO A 57 1.58 18.48 1.99
C PRO A 57 2.31 19.14 0.81
N CYS A 58 3.18 20.10 1.09
CA CYS A 58 4.03 20.70 0.06
C CYS A 58 5.19 19.75 -0.28
N THR A 59 4.93 18.76 -1.15
CA THR A 59 5.94 17.80 -1.61
C THR A 59 6.25 17.95 -3.10
N ARG A 60 7.50 17.65 -3.49
CA ARG A 60 7.94 17.55 -4.90
C ARG A 60 7.89 16.11 -5.44
N MET A 61 7.58 15.15 -4.58
CA MET A 61 7.39 13.76 -4.98
C MET A 61 6.13 13.61 -5.82
N ASP A 62 6.23 12.87 -6.92
CA ASP A 62 5.06 12.50 -7.72
C ASP A 62 4.29 11.38 -7.01
N ILE A 63 2.99 11.27 -7.28
CA ILE A 63 2.10 10.28 -6.64
C ILE A 63 2.61 8.86 -6.88
N LYS A 64 3.18 8.58 -8.05
CA LYS A 64 3.78 7.28 -8.35
C LYS A 64 4.99 6.90 -7.49
N ASP A 65 5.65 7.90 -6.89
CA ASP A 65 6.88 7.72 -6.13
C ASP A 65 6.64 7.81 -4.60
N ILE A 66 5.40 8.03 -4.15
CA ILE A 66 5.13 8.27 -2.71
C ILE A 66 5.22 7.01 -1.85
N ALA A 67 5.32 5.82 -2.43
CA ALA A 67 5.51 4.59 -1.65
C ALA A 67 6.98 4.31 -1.28
N TYR A 68 7.80 5.36 -1.19
CA TYR A 68 9.22 5.28 -0.82
C TYR A 68 9.47 4.68 0.57
N PHE A 69 8.49 4.79 1.48
CA PHE A 69 8.57 4.24 2.84
C PHE A 69 8.68 2.70 2.85
N MET A 70 8.33 2.04 1.75
CA MET A 70 8.48 0.59 1.59
C MET A 70 9.91 0.17 1.23
N LYS A 71 10.81 1.12 0.98
CA LYS A 71 12.19 0.79 0.66
C LYS A 71 12.79 0.01 1.83
N ASP A 72 13.31 -1.17 1.53
CA ASP A 72 13.92 -2.10 2.49
C ASP A 72 12.93 -2.69 3.52
N TRP A 73 11.62 -2.48 3.35
CA TRP A 73 10.59 -3.10 4.21
C TRP A 73 10.22 -4.49 3.68
N LYS A 74 10.47 -5.51 4.50
CA LYS A 74 10.22 -6.94 4.19
C LYS A 74 9.40 -7.66 5.26
N ALA A 75 8.77 -6.92 6.17
CA ALA A 75 8.02 -7.51 7.29
C ALA A 75 6.84 -8.38 6.87
N ASP A 76 6.35 -8.24 5.63
CA ASP A 76 5.30 -9.07 5.03
C ASP A 76 5.69 -10.55 4.89
N TYR A 77 6.98 -10.86 4.71
CA TYR A 77 7.44 -12.26 4.57
C TYR A 77 8.66 -12.64 5.43
N GLU A 78 9.47 -11.68 5.90
CA GLU A 78 10.79 -11.91 6.52
C GLU A 78 10.76 -12.72 7.83
N ARG A 79 9.65 -12.70 8.59
CA ARG A 79 9.52 -13.53 9.80
C ARG A 79 9.78 -15.02 9.52
N HIS A 80 9.46 -15.49 8.32
CA HIS A 80 9.66 -16.88 7.89
C HIS A 80 11.14 -17.19 7.53
N VAL A 81 11.99 -16.17 7.38
CA VAL A 81 13.45 -16.31 7.20
C VAL A 81 14.13 -16.68 8.52
N SER A 82 13.55 -16.26 9.65
CA SER A 82 14.17 -16.39 10.98
C SER A 82 14.16 -17.80 11.59
N LEU A 83 13.50 -18.78 10.97
CA LEU A 83 13.43 -20.19 11.42
C LEU A 83 14.65 -21.03 10.97
N GLY A 84 15.84 -20.44 10.97
CA GLY A 84 17.11 -21.15 10.76
C GLY A 84 17.39 -21.61 9.32
N PHE A 85 16.56 -21.20 8.35
CA PHE A 85 16.80 -21.49 6.95
C PHE A 85 17.80 -20.48 6.36
N SER A 86 19.08 -20.87 6.35
CA SER A 86 20.13 -20.16 5.62
C SER A 86 20.54 -20.94 4.38
N VAL A 87 20.94 -20.25 3.31
CA VAL A 87 21.54 -20.89 2.12
C VAL A 87 22.72 -21.79 2.51
N GLY A 88 23.47 -21.39 3.54
CA GLY A 88 24.57 -22.18 4.11
C GLY A 88 24.15 -23.52 4.73
N ASN A 89 22.87 -23.75 5.03
CA ASN A 89 22.35 -25.02 5.52
C ASN A 89 22.04 -26.03 4.40
N ILE A 90 21.90 -25.58 3.14
CA ILE A 90 21.51 -26.44 2.02
C ILE A 90 22.72 -27.23 1.50
N LYS A 91 22.59 -28.55 1.38
CA LYS A 91 23.57 -29.45 0.75
C LYS A 91 23.29 -29.71 -0.72
N GLY A 92 22.02 -29.68 -1.12
CA GLY A 92 21.61 -29.93 -2.49
C GLY A 92 20.12 -30.21 -2.60
N PHE A 93 19.68 -30.53 -3.81
CA PHE A 93 18.29 -30.85 -4.12
C PHE A 93 18.23 -32.16 -4.90
N SER A 94 17.11 -32.88 -4.77
CA SER A 94 16.83 -34.01 -5.65
C SER A 94 16.67 -33.55 -7.10
N SER A 95 17.06 -34.41 -8.04
CA SER A 95 16.83 -34.21 -9.48
C SER A 95 15.42 -34.59 -9.90
N LEU A 96 14.64 -35.23 -9.02
CA LEU A 96 13.26 -35.61 -9.27
C LEU A 96 12.33 -34.48 -8.84
N GLU A 97 11.54 -34.00 -9.79
CA GLU A 97 10.47 -33.03 -9.54
C GLU A 97 9.10 -33.69 -9.72
N ARG A 98 8.14 -33.25 -8.89
CA ARG A 98 6.73 -33.61 -9.04
C ARG A 98 5.85 -32.41 -8.75
N THR A 99 4.67 -32.37 -9.32
CA THR A 99 3.72 -31.28 -9.08
C THR A 99 2.98 -31.49 -7.75
N LEU A 100 3.03 -30.48 -6.90
CA LEU A 100 2.19 -30.33 -5.70
C LEU A 100 1.16 -29.22 -5.95
N TYR A 101 0.06 -29.26 -5.20
CA TYR A 101 -1.00 -28.25 -5.30
C TYR A 101 -1.06 -27.44 -4.00
N ILE A 102 -0.54 -26.22 -4.06
CA ILE A 102 -0.53 -25.30 -2.92
C ILE A 102 -1.83 -24.51 -2.86
N THR A 103 -2.37 -24.30 -1.68
CA THR A 103 -3.61 -23.53 -1.49
C THR A 103 -3.58 -22.76 -0.18
N HIS A 104 -4.29 -21.65 -0.10
CA HIS A 104 -4.56 -20.97 1.17
C HIS A 104 -5.82 -21.53 1.87
N GLY A 105 -6.43 -22.59 1.31
CA GLY A 105 -7.64 -23.22 1.85
C GLY A 105 -8.95 -22.66 1.28
N TYR A 106 -8.89 -21.77 0.28
CA TYR A 106 -10.04 -21.00 -0.21
C TYR A 106 -10.54 -21.46 -1.59
N GLY A 107 -10.54 -22.76 -1.83
CA GLY A 107 -11.16 -23.39 -3.00
C GLY A 107 -10.35 -23.34 -4.31
N HIS A 108 -9.18 -22.71 -4.31
CA HIS A 108 -8.28 -22.67 -5.48
C HIS A 108 -6.93 -23.26 -5.17
N TYR A 109 -6.26 -23.79 -6.20
CA TYR A 109 -4.96 -24.42 -6.10
C TYR A 109 -3.94 -23.76 -7.04
N LEU A 110 -2.69 -23.66 -6.57
CA LEU A 110 -1.52 -23.20 -7.28
C LEU A 110 -0.60 -24.41 -7.51
N PRO A 111 -0.49 -24.92 -8.75
CA PRO A 111 0.43 -26.01 -9.03
C PRO A 111 1.88 -25.52 -8.95
N ILE A 112 2.71 -26.26 -8.22
CA ILE A 112 4.14 -25.99 -8.04
C ILE A 112 4.90 -27.29 -8.25
N ASN A 113 5.85 -27.29 -9.20
CA ASN A 113 6.82 -28.36 -9.27
C ASN A 113 7.72 -28.29 -8.05
N ALA A 114 7.85 -29.39 -7.33
CA ALA A 114 8.58 -29.46 -6.07
C ALA A 114 9.58 -30.62 -6.09
N ARG A 115 10.65 -30.45 -5.33
CA ARG A 115 11.74 -31.41 -5.17
C ARG A 115 12.18 -31.49 -3.72
N GLU A 116 12.75 -32.62 -3.35
CA GLU A 116 13.36 -32.79 -2.04
C GLU A 116 14.59 -31.88 -1.88
N VAL A 117 14.72 -31.32 -0.68
CA VAL A 117 15.87 -30.51 -0.27
C VAL A 117 16.68 -31.24 0.80
N PHE A 118 17.98 -31.32 0.59
CA PHE A 118 18.91 -31.93 1.53
C PHE A 118 19.63 -30.83 2.32
N VAL A 119 19.58 -30.89 3.65
CA VAL A 119 20.18 -29.89 4.54
C VAL A 119 21.24 -30.48 5.49
N ARG A 120 22.01 -29.61 6.15
CA ARG A 120 22.99 -29.98 7.19
C ARG A 120 22.29 -30.19 8.53
N ASP A 121 21.41 -29.28 8.90
CA ASP A 121 20.56 -29.33 10.09
C ASP A 121 19.08 -29.36 9.69
N ASP A 122 18.38 -30.41 10.10
CA ASP A 122 16.96 -30.65 9.79
C ASP A 122 16.00 -29.83 10.68
N LYS A 123 16.51 -29.02 11.62
CA LYS A 123 15.67 -28.18 12.49
C LYS A 123 15.06 -26.95 11.80
N CYS A 124 15.35 -26.72 10.52
CA CYS A 124 14.89 -25.56 9.76
C CYS A 124 13.52 -25.75 9.06
N PHE A 125 12.79 -26.82 9.35
CA PHE A 125 11.51 -27.15 8.69
C PHE A 125 10.26 -26.82 9.52
N GLY A 126 10.43 -26.11 10.63
CA GLY A 126 9.34 -25.58 11.45
C GLY A 126 8.59 -24.46 10.73
N MET A 127 7.30 -24.36 10.97
CA MET A 127 6.40 -23.33 10.47
C MET A 127 5.47 -22.91 11.60
N ASP A 128 5.30 -21.61 11.82
CA ASP A 128 4.36 -21.06 12.79
C ASP A 128 3.35 -20.10 12.14
N TRP A 129 2.14 -20.04 12.69
CA TRP A 129 1.10 -19.12 12.24
C TRP A 129 0.20 -18.71 13.40
N VAL A 130 -0.54 -17.61 13.19
CA VAL A 130 -1.53 -17.11 14.14
C VAL A 130 -2.90 -17.08 13.47
N GLU A 131 -3.91 -17.55 14.19
CA GLU A 131 -5.31 -17.43 13.77
C GLU A 131 -5.94 -16.25 14.52
N SER A 132 -6.20 -15.15 13.80
CA SER A 132 -6.54 -13.85 14.39
C SER A 132 -7.84 -13.88 15.21
N LEU A 133 -8.84 -14.66 14.79
CA LEU A 133 -10.15 -14.76 15.45
C LEU A 133 -10.09 -15.40 16.84
N SER A 134 -9.21 -16.39 17.01
CA SER A 134 -9.00 -17.07 18.30
C SER A 134 -7.81 -16.50 19.07
N ASN A 135 -6.98 -15.68 18.41
CA ASN A 135 -5.67 -15.23 18.89
C ASN A 135 -4.80 -16.42 19.35
N SER A 136 -4.94 -17.56 18.65
CA SER A 136 -4.19 -18.78 18.92
C SER A 136 -2.96 -18.85 18.02
N GLU A 137 -1.82 -19.20 18.62
CA GLU A 137 -0.56 -19.44 17.92
C GLU A 137 -0.36 -20.95 17.75
N PHE A 138 0.11 -21.37 16.57
CA PHE A 138 0.35 -22.76 16.23
C PHE A 138 1.74 -22.92 15.62
N GLU A 139 2.37 -24.07 15.85
CA GLU A 139 3.67 -24.43 15.27
C GLU A 139 3.64 -25.88 14.80
N ILE A 140 4.26 -26.17 13.66
CA ILE A 140 4.38 -27.53 13.12
C ILE A 140 5.64 -27.72 12.28
N ASN A 141 6.17 -28.94 12.26
CA ASN A 141 7.22 -29.31 11.31
C ASN A 141 6.62 -29.78 9.98
N THR A 142 7.27 -29.40 8.89
CA THR A 142 6.80 -29.65 7.53
C THR A 142 7.73 -30.58 6.74
N ALA A 143 7.26 -31.09 5.61
CA ALA A 143 8.05 -31.97 4.74
C ALA A 143 9.27 -31.24 4.14
N LYS A 144 10.32 -32.00 3.82
CA LYS A 144 11.61 -31.50 3.29
C LYS A 144 11.56 -31.21 1.79
N LEU A 145 10.64 -30.34 1.38
CA LEU A 145 10.39 -30.04 -0.03
C LEU A 145 10.56 -28.54 -0.30
N SER A 146 11.06 -28.21 -1.48
CA SER A 146 11.18 -26.86 -2.02
C SER A 146 10.59 -26.81 -3.43
N ALA A 147 10.31 -25.60 -3.93
CA ALA A 147 9.99 -25.44 -5.34
C ALA A 147 11.15 -25.93 -6.22
N GLY A 148 10.78 -26.37 -7.42
CA GLY A 148 11.68 -26.87 -8.45
C GLY A 148 12.62 -25.81 -8.97
N MET A 149 13.40 -26.16 -9.98
CA MET A 149 14.40 -25.28 -10.58
C MET A 149 13.82 -23.95 -11.10
N GLU A 150 12.59 -23.97 -11.61
CA GLU A 150 11.91 -22.78 -12.14
C GLU A 150 11.27 -21.90 -11.05
N GLY A 151 11.28 -22.36 -9.79
CA GLY A 151 10.65 -21.64 -8.68
C GLY A 151 9.13 -21.55 -8.79
N VAL A 152 8.56 -20.45 -8.29
CA VAL A 152 7.12 -20.19 -8.36
C VAL A 152 6.83 -19.38 -9.62
N SER A 153 6.03 -19.95 -10.53
CA SER A 153 5.64 -19.26 -11.76
C SER A 153 4.78 -18.03 -11.46
N THR A 154 5.27 -16.85 -11.84
CA THR A 154 4.56 -15.58 -11.71
C THR A 154 3.26 -15.56 -12.53
N THR A 155 3.25 -16.20 -13.70
CA THR A 155 2.04 -16.35 -14.53
C THR A 155 0.98 -17.17 -13.82
N LEU A 156 1.32 -18.37 -13.32
CA LEU A 156 0.36 -19.23 -12.62
C LEU A 156 -0.11 -18.60 -11.30
N LEU A 157 0.76 -17.87 -10.62
CA LEU A 157 0.41 -17.11 -9.41
C LEU A 157 -0.57 -15.96 -9.73
N SER A 158 -0.34 -15.25 -10.84
CA SER A 158 -1.23 -14.20 -11.31
C SER A 158 -2.61 -14.76 -11.68
N GLU A 159 -2.66 -15.90 -12.38
CA GLU A 159 -3.90 -16.62 -12.69
C GLU A 159 -4.60 -17.14 -11.44
N TYR A 160 -3.84 -17.61 -10.44
CA TYR A 160 -4.38 -18.03 -9.15
C TYR A 160 -5.13 -16.89 -8.45
N LEU A 161 -4.56 -15.69 -8.43
CA LEU A 161 -5.23 -14.50 -7.90
C LEU A 161 -6.43 -14.08 -8.75
N ASP A 162 -6.34 -14.17 -10.08
CA ASP A 162 -7.47 -13.87 -10.96
C ASP A 162 -8.66 -14.83 -10.74
N ARG A 163 -8.39 -16.13 -10.50
CA ARG A 163 -9.43 -17.10 -10.14
C ARG A 163 -10.16 -16.72 -8.85
N HIS A 164 -9.42 -16.31 -7.82
CA HIS A 164 -10.02 -15.79 -6.58
C HIS A 164 -10.90 -14.57 -6.84
N LEU A 165 -10.38 -13.61 -7.62
CA LEU A 165 -11.12 -12.38 -7.93
C LEU A 165 -12.40 -12.65 -8.73
N ASP A 166 -12.34 -13.56 -9.71
CA ASP A 166 -13.45 -13.78 -10.65
C ASP A 166 -14.54 -14.69 -10.10
N SER A 167 -14.19 -15.67 -9.26
CA SER A 167 -15.13 -16.71 -8.83
C SER A 167 -15.52 -16.66 -7.36
N SER A 168 -14.67 -16.14 -6.48
CA SER A 168 -14.84 -16.30 -5.02
C SER A 168 -14.52 -15.05 -4.20
N PHE A 169 -14.33 -13.88 -4.81
CA PHE A 169 -13.95 -12.66 -4.08
C PHE A 169 -14.94 -12.29 -2.96
N GLY A 170 -16.25 -12.44 -3.21
CA GLY A 170 -17.28 -12.18 -2.20
C GLY A 170 -17.10 -13.08 -0.97
N SER A 171 -16.99 -14.38 -1.18
CA SER A 171 -16.71 -15.37 -0.11
C SER A 171 -15.36 -15.13 0.54
N PHE A 172 -14.34 -14.72 -0.20
CA PHE A 172 -13.04 -14.36 0.36
C PHE A 172 -13.15 -13.23 1.38
N VAL A 173 -13.84 -12.15 1.00
CA VAL A 173 -14.06 -11.01 1.89
C VAL A 173 -14.91 -11.37 3.10
N ASP A 174 -15.89 -12.28 2.94
CA ASP A 174 -16.79 -12.70 4.01
C ASP A 174 -16.16 -13.68 5.02
N GLU A 175 -15.36 -14.63 4.54
CA GLU A 175 -14.91 -15.78 5.34
C GLU A 175 -13.44 -15.70 5.74
N TYR A 176 -12.60 -14.96 4.99
CA TYR A 176 -11.14 -15.09 5.10
C TYR A 176 -10.37 -13.79 5.24
N PHE A 177 -10.89 -12.67 4.73
CA PHE A 177 -10.20 -11.37 4.83
C PHE A 177 -10.03 -10.91 6.27
N GLU A 178 -10.90 -11.35 7.20
CA GLU A 178 -10.82 -11.08 8.65
C GLU A 178 -10.76 -9.58 9.04
N GLY A 179 -10.99 -8.66 8.09
CA GLY A 179 -11.00 -7.23 8.35
C GLY A 179 -12.31 -6.69 8.93
N THR A 180 -12.23 -5.49 9.49
CA THR A 180 -13.39 -4.79 10.06
C THR A 180 -14.62 -4.77 9.17
N ALA A 181 -15.80 -4.76 9.80
CA ALA A 181 -17.07 -4.73 9.08
C ALA A 181 -17.22 -3.54 8.10
N PHE A 182 -16.63 -2.37 8.41
CA PHE A 182 -16.66 -1.24 7.48
C PHE A 182 -15.79 -1.48 6.25
N LEU A 183 -14.55 -1.95 6.42
CA LEU A 183 -13.64 -2.21 5.31
C LEU A 183 -14.19 -3.30 4.39
N THR A 184 -14.69 -4.39 4.98
CA THR A 184 -15.36 -5.49 4.27
C THR A 184 -16.51 -4.98 3.38
N GLU A 185 -17.35 -4.08 3.88
CA GLU A 185 -18.43 -3.48 3.10
C GLU A 185 -17.91 -2.56 1.97
N ILE A 186 -16.84 -1.79 2.20
CA ILE A 186 -16.19 -0.97 1.17
C ILE A 186 -15.60 -1.85 0.06
N LEU A 187 -14.91 -2.94 0.40
CA LEU A 187 -14.36 -3.89 -0.56
C LEU A 187 -15.45 -4.55 -1.40
N LYS A 188 -16.56 -4.94 -0.78
CA LYS A 188 -17.73 -5.49 -1.50
C LYS A 188 -18.35 -4.46 -2.43
N THR A 189 -18.48 -3.20 -2.01
CA THR A 189 -18.98 -2.13 -2.87
C THR A 189 -18.03 -1.87 -4.04
N ALA A 190 -16.71 -1.87 -3.82
CA ALA A 190 -15.71 -1.76 -4.89
C ALA A 190 -15.78 -2.93 -5.87
N PHE A 191 -15.96 -4.16 -5.38
CA PHE A 191 -16.12 -5.35 -6.21
C PHE A 191 -17.40 -5.31 -7.05
N ARG A 192 -18.55 -4.97 -6.47
CA ARG A 192 -19.81 -4.78 -7.21
C ARG A 192 -19.69 -3.69 -8.27
N TYR A 193 -19.02 -2.58 -7.94
CA TYR A 193 -18.75 -1.51 -8.88
C TYR A 193 -17.89 -2.01 -10.05
N TYR A 194 -16.80 -2.73 -9.75
CA TYR A 194 -15.96 -3.37 -10.76
C TYR A 194 -16.74 -4.34 -11.65
N GLN A 195 -17.61 -5.19 -11.07
CA GLN A 195 -18.39 -6.15 -11.85
C GLN A 195 -19.28 -5.47 -12.90
N ARG A 196 -19.73 -4.25 -12.65
CA ARG A 196 -20.57 -3.46 -13.57
C ARG A 196 -19.75 -2.65 -14.57
N GLU A 197 -18.71 -1.95 -14.12
CA GLU A 197 -17.95 -1.02 -14.97
C GLU A 197 -16.76 -1.67 -15.67
N LYS A 198 -16.32 -2.84 -15.19
CA LYS A 198 -15.15 -3.59 -15.68
C LYS A 198 -13.88 -2.75 -15.80
N THR A 199 -13.72 -1.76 -14.91
CA THR A 199 -12.58 -0.85 -14.92
C THR A 199 -11.29 -1.61 -14.59
N PRO A 200 -10.27 -1.62 -15.48
CA PRO A 200 -9.03 -2.37 -15.27
C PRO A 200 -8.28 -1.98 -13.99
N SER A 201 -8.25 -0.68 -13.68
CA SER A 201 -7.58 -0.15 -12.49
C SER A 201 -8.16 -0.71 -11.19
N ILE A 202 -9.49 -0.82 -11.12
CA ILE A 202 -10.16 -1.37 -9.94
C ILE A 202 -9.95 -2.88 -9.85
N ARG A 203 -9.88 -3.59 -10.98
CA ARG A 203 -9.48 -5.00 -11.00
C ARG A 203 -8.10 -5.17 -10.37
N LYS A 204 -7.12 -4.37 -10.76
CA LYS A 204 -5.77 -4.39 -10.18
C LYS A 204 -5.79 -4.09 -8.68
N ALA A 205 -6.56 -3.11 -8.24
CA ALA A 205 -6.69 -2.79 -6.81
C ALA A 205 -7.31 -3.93 -6.00
N LEU A 206 -8.34 -4.59 -6.50
CA LEU A 206 -8.93 -5.76 -5.82
C LEU A 206 -7.97 -6.96 -5.85
N LYS A 207 -7.18 -7.12 -6.91
CA LYS A 207 -6.11 -8.11 -7.00
C LYS A 207 -4.98 -7.82 -6.01
N LEU A 208 -4.65 -6.54 -5.77
CA LEU A 208 -3.70 -6.11 -4.74
C LEU A 208 -4.16 -6.57 -3.35
N VAL A 209 -5.45 -6.39 -3.01
CA VAL A 209 -5.99 -6.86 -1.73
C VAL A 209 -5.74 -8.35 -1.53
N LEU A 210 -6.05 -9.16 -2.55
CA LEU A 210 -5.78 -10.60 -2.53
C LEU A 210 -4.29 -10.90 -2.38
N ALA A 211 -3.44 -10.30 -3.22
CA ALA A 211 -2.00 -10.57 -3.22
C ALA A 211 -1.35 -10.26 -1.86
N TYR A 212 -1.67 -9.10 -1.29
CA TYR A 212 -1.14 -8.67 0.01
C TYR A 212 -1.60 -9.61 1.13
N ASN A 213 -2.92 -9.84 1.25
CA ASN A 213 -3.48 -10.66 2.34
C ASN A 213 -3.00 -12.12 2.27
N LEU A 214 -2.94 -12.71 1.07
CA LEU A 214 -2.45 -14.07 0.91
C LEU A 214 -0.96 -14.20 1.23
N THR A 215 -0.16 -13.14 1.10
CA THR A 215 1.25 -13.14 1.54
C THR A 215 1.36 -13.39 3.06
N LEU A 216 0.40 -12.89 3.83
CA LEU A 216 0.38 -13.01 5.28
C LEU A 216 -0.12 -14.37 5.76
N HIS A 217 -0.96 -15.03 4.96
CA HIS A 217 -1.62 -16.27 5.35
C HIS A 217 -0.69 -17.49 5.25
N VAL A 218 -1.03 -18.53 6.01
CA VAL A 218 -0.41 -19.84 5.89
C VAL A 218 -0.89 -20.56 4.62
N THR A 219 -0.02 -21.35 4.00
CA THR A 219 -0.37 -22.22 2.87
C THR A 219 -0.47 -23.69 3.28
N MET A 220 -1.36 -24.41 2.62
CA MET A 220 -1.61 -25.84 2.72
C MET A 220 -1.20 -26.54 1.42
N VAL A 221 -1.04 -27.86 1.46
CA VAL A 221 -0.63 -28.67 0.32
C VAL A 221 -1.54 -29.87 0.10
N GLU A 222 -1.83 -30.14 -1.17
CA GLU A 222 -2.39 -31.39 -1.66
C GLU A 222 -1.42 -32.07 -2.64
N GLY A 223 -1.56 -33.39 -2.82
CA GLY A 223 -0.71 -34.19 -3.71
C GLY A 223 0.55 -34.78 -3.06
N LEU A 224 0.68 -34.73 -1.73
CA LEU A 224 1.69 -35.48 -0.98
C LEU A 224 1.37 -36.99 -0.98
N SER A 225 2.39 -37.85 -0.85
CA SER A 225 2.19 -39.29 -0.62
C SER A 225 1.62 -39.56 0.78
N GLU A 226 1.06 -40.75 1.02
CA GLU A 226 0.48 -41.11 2.32
C GLU A 226 1.50 -40.95 3.47
N GLU A 227 2.75 -41.33 3.26
CA GLU A 227 3.82 -41.20 4.27
C GLU A 227 4.17 -39.73 4.58
N GLU A 228 4.16 -38.87 3.55
CA GLU A 228 4.48 -37.46 3.68
C GLU A 228 3.33 -36.64 4.26
N GLN A 229 2.08 -37.07 4.05
CA GLN A 229 0.89 -36.41 4.58
C GLN A 229 0.83 -36.41 6.10
N PHE A 230 1.52 -37.35 6.78
CA PHE A 230 1.62 -37.34 8.23
C PHE A 230 2.51 -36.21 8.76
N VAL A 231 3.48 -35.74 7.96
CA VAL A 231 4.35 -34.63 8.34
C VAL A 231 3.68 -33.31 7.95
N GLY A 232 3.49 -32.41 8.91
CA GLY A 232 2.82 -31.13 8.68
C GLY A 232 1.29 -31.19 8.77
N LYS A 233 0.71 -32.32 9.19
CA LYS A 233 -0.74 -32.43 9.42
C LYS A 233 -1.14 -31.76 10.73
N ILE A 234 -2.13 -30.88 10.65
CA ILE A 234 -2.65 -30.16 11.81
C ILE A 234 -3.61 -31.09 12.56
N ASP A 235 -3.15 -31.61 13.70
CA ASP A 235 -3.93 -32.50 14.57
C ASP A 235 -4.59 -31.77 15.77
N ASP A 236 -4.39 -30.45 15.88
CA ASP A 236 -5.05 -29.59 16.88
C ASP A 236 -6.46 -29.20 16.40
N ASP A 237 -7.49 -29.66 17.12
CA ASP A 237 -8.90 -29.42 16.79
C ASP A 237 -9.37 -27.97 17.08
N GLY A 238 -8.53 -27.18 17.75
CA GLY A 238 -8.72 -25.74 17.94
C GLY A 238 -8.32 -24.90 16.73
N SER A 239 -7.55 -25.45 15.78
CA SER A 239 -7.20 -24.75 14.54
C SER A 239 -8.33 -24.80 13.52
N LYS A 240 -8.61 -23.67 12.84
CA LYS A 240 -9.54 -23.65 11.70
C LYS A 240 -9.09 -24.53 10.53
N PHE A 241 -7.82 -24.96 10.53
CA PHE A 241 -7.23 -25.84 9.54
C PHE A 241 -7.05 -27.28 10.05
N PHE A 242 -7.73 -27.68 11.13
CA PHE A 242 -7.71 -29.05 11.64
C PHE A 242 -7.91 -30.10 10.54
N GLY A 243 -7.04 -31.10 10.51
CA GLY A 243 -7.01 -32.18 9.54
C GLY A 243 -6.40 -31.83 8.18
N LYS A 244 -5.98 -30.58 7.95
CA LYS A 244 -5.23 -30.17 6.74
C LYS A 244 -3.73 -30.38 6.93
N THR A 245 -3.01 -30.46 5.81
CA THR A 245 -1.55 -30.54 5.80
C THR A 245 -0.96 -29.22 5.34
N VAL A 246 -0.10 -28.65 6.18
CA VAL A 246 0.64 -27.41 5.91
C VAL A 246 1.62 -27.61 4.77
N ALA A 247 1.73 -26.62 3.89
CA ALA A 247 2.72 -26.63 2.82
C ALA A 247 4.16 -26.60 3.38
N PRO A 248 5.10 -27.32 2.75
CA PRO A 248 6.52 -27.26 3.11
C PRO A 248 7.00 -25.82 3.33
N VAL A 249 7.67 -25.54 4.46
CA VAL A 249 8.01 -24.16 4.87
C VAL A 249 8.77 -23.41 3.77
N MET A 250 9.65 -24.10 3.03
CA MET A 250 10.39 -23.50 1.91
C MET A 250 9.46 -23.11 0.76
N ILE A 251 8.49 -23.96 0.42
CA ILE A 251 7.50 -23.64 -0.62
C ILE A 251 6.60 -22.50 -0.17
N ASN A 252 6.12 -22.52 1.08
CA ASN A 252 5.35 -21.43 1.67
C ASN A 252 6.12 -20.10 1.57
N PHE A 253 7.39 -20.10 1.95
CA PHE A 253 8.25 -18.93 1.84
C PHE A 253 8.44 -18.45 0.39
N GLN A 254 8.69 -19.37 -0.55
CA GLN A 254 8.85 -19.04 -1.97
C GLN A 254 7.55 -18.46 -2.58
N VAL A 255 6.39 -18.99 -2.20
CA VAL A 255 5.07 -18.44 -2.59
C VAL A 255 4.88 -17.04 -2.01
N LYS A 256 5.24 -16.83 -0.74
CA LYS A 256 5.16 -15.50 -0.10
C LYS A 256 6.06 -14.49 -0.78
N CYS A 257 7.30 -14.85 -1.13
CA CYS A 257 8.19 -13.97 -1.90
C CYS A 257 7.60 -13.61 -3.26
N ALA A 258 7.06 -14.58 -3.99
CA ALA A 258 6.45 -14.33 -5.30
C ALA A 258 5.18 -13.46 -5.20
N LEU A 259 4.36 -13.64 -4.15
CA LEU A 259 3.22 -12.75 -3.85
C LEU A 259 3.70 -11.36 -3.44
N ALA A 260 4.80 -11.29 -2.69
CA ALA A 260 5.43 -10.08 -2.20
C ALA A 260 5.87 -9.15 -3.34
N ASP A 261 6.49 -9.71 -4.37
CA ASP A 261 6.87 -8.98 -5.58
C ASP A 261 5.64 -8.55 -6.38
N MET A 262 4.65 -9.43 -6.51
CA MET A 262 3.43 -9.14 -7.26
C MET A 262 2.60 -8.03 -6.66
N TRP A 263 2.41 -8.02 -5.34
CA TRP A 263 1.64 -6.95 -4.69
C TRP A 263 2.38 -5.61 -4.75
N ARG A 264 3.71 -5.60 -4.67
CA ARG A 264 4.53 -4.38 -4.83
C ARG A 264 4.37 -3.77 -6.24
N GLU A 265 4.42 -4.60 -7.29
CA GLU A 265 4.17 -4.13 -8.66
C GLU A 265 2.72 -3.67 -8.87
N LEU A 266 1.73 -4.39 -8.32
CA LEU A 266 0.33 -3.94 -8.38
C LEU A 266 0.11 -2.59 -7.67
N GLN A 267 0.75 -2.37 -6.53
CA GLN A 267 0.68 -1.10 -5.82
C GLN A 267 1.31 0.04 -6.63
N LYS A 268 2.48 -0.20 -7.24
CA LYS A 268 3.14 0.78 -8.11
C LYS A 268 2.24 1.17 -9.28
N ASP A 269 1.65 0.19 -9.97
CA ASP A 269 0.67 0.40 -11.03
C ASP A 269 -0.52 1.27 -10.57
N ILE A 270 -1.07 1.00 -9.38
CA ILE A 270 -2.20 1.76 -8.83
C ILE A 270 -1.81 3.21 -8.55
N LEU A 271 -0.59 3.47 -8.05
CA LEU A 271 -0.09 4.82 -7.81
C LEU A 271 0.14 5.59 -9.11
N GLU A 272 0.63 4.93 -10.17
CA GLU A 272 0.75 5.50 -11.51
C GLU A 272 -0.63 5.85 -12.10
N GLU A 273 -1.60 4.95 -11.97
CA GLU A 273 -2.97 5.17 -12.38
C GLU A 273 -3.62 6.33 -11.61
N LEU A 274 -3.45 6.40 -10.29
CA LEU A 274 -3.89 7.52 -9.48
C LEU A 274 -3.25 8.84 -9.94
N SER A 275 -1.95 8.85 -10.22
CA SER A 275 -1.25 10.04 -10.73
C SER A 275 -1.87 10.56 -12.03
N SER A 276 -2.17 9.64 -12.95
CA SER A 276 -2.84 9.94 -14.21
C SER A 276 -4.27 10.48 -14.00
N LEU A 277 -5.06 9.82 -13.16
CA LEU A 277 -6.45 10.19 -12.87
C LEU A 277 -6.54 11.58 -12.21
N TYR A 278 -5.69 11.90 -11.23
CA TYR A 278 -5.65 13.24 -10.64
C TYR A 278 -5.22 14.29 -11.66
N SER A 279 -4.22 14.00 -12.48
CA SER A 279 -3.76 14.90 -13.55
C SER A 279 -4.88 15.25 -14.52
N SER A 280 -5.75 14.29 -14.85
CA SER A 280 -6.90 14.51 -15.74
C SER A 280 -7.95 15.47 -15.13
N VAL A 281 -8.23 15.35 -13.82
CA VAL A 281 -9.16 16.24 -13.11
C VAL A 281 -8.67 17.70 -13.14
N TYR A 282 -7.35 17.93 -13.02
CA TYR A 282 -6.77 19.28 -13.05
C TYR A 282 -6.52 19.82 -14.48
N SER A 283 -6.51 18.96 -15.50
CA SER A 283 -6.32 19.37 -16.90
C SER A 283 -7.62 19.85 -17.56
N GLY A 284 -8.77 19.55 -16.98
CA GLY A 284 -10.08 20.03 -17.44
C GLY A 284 -11.13 18.96 -17.61
N ASP A 285 -10.80 17.69 -17.37
CA ASP A 285 -11.83 16.65 -17.26
C ASP A 285 -12.71 16.96 -16.04
N LYS A 286 -14.02 16.84 -16.23
CA LYS A 286 -14.99 16.92 -15.14
C LYS A 286 -14.70 15.80 -14.12
N LEU A 287 -15.38 15.82 -12.97
CA LEU A 287 -15.27 14.81 -11.90
C LEU A 287 -15.67 13.37 -12.30
N LYS A 288 -15.71 13.03 -13.60
CA LYS A 288 -16.04 11.71 -14.14
C LYS A 288 -15.17 10.60 -13.53
N ASN A 289 -13.89 10.87 -13.31
CA ASN A 289 -12.93 9.90 -12.76
C ASN A 289 -12.94 9.84 -11.24
N TRP A 290 -13.70 10.71 -10.57
CA TRP A 290 -13.77 10.76 -9.11
C TRP A 290 -14.14 9.42 -8.47
N PRO A 291 -15.12 8.63 -8.99
CA PRO A 291 -15.48 7.35 -8.38
C PRO A 291 -14.32 6.34 -8.42
N THR A 292 -13.61 6.26 -9.54
CA THR A 292 -12.42 5.42 -9.66
C THR A 292 -11.32 5.87 -8.69
N ILE A 293 -11.06 7.18 -8.59
CA ILE A 293 -10.09 7.73 -7.64
C ILE A 293 -10.48 7.37 -6.20
N PHE A 294 -11.76 7.48 -5.83
CA PHE A 294 -12.25 7.09 -4.51
C PHE A 294 -11.97 5.62 -4.21
N MET A 295 -12.32 4.70 -5.13
CA MET A 295 -12.12 3.26 -4.94
C MET A 295 -10.64 2.90 -4.80
N LEU A 296 -9.79 3.44 -5.67
CA LEU A 296 -8.35 3.20 -5.64
C LEU A 296 -7.71 3.75 -4.35
N ALA A 297 -8.05 5.00 -3.98
CA ALA A 297 -7.54 5.59 -2.75
C ALA A 297 -8.03 4.84 -1.50
N ALA A 298 -9.29 4.38 -1.49
CA ALA A 298 -9.85 3.62 -0.37
C ALA A 298 -9.11 2.30 -0.16
N ILE A 299 -8.91 1.53 -1.23
CA ILE A 299 -8.18 0.25 -1.19
C ILE A 299 -6.72 0.48 -0.80
N LEU A 300 -6.05 1.45 -1.41
CA LEU A 300 -4.64 1.74 -1.12
C LEU A 300 -4.42 2.12 0.35
N LEU A 301 -5.29 2.98 0.90
CA LEU A 301 -5.20 3.38 2.30
C LEU A 301 -5.49 2.22 3.26
N ALA A 302 -6.42 1.33 2.91
CA ALA A 302 -6.69 0.13 3.70
C ALA A 302 -5.47 -0.81 3.74
N ILE A 303 -4.83 -1.06 2.60
CA ILE A 303 -3.60 -1.87 2.55
C ILE A 303 -2.48 -1.22 3.35
N TRP A 304 -2.33 0.11 3.30
CA TRP A 304 -1.33 0.78 4.13
C TRP A 304 -1.62 0.72 5.64
N GLU A 305 -2.89 0.61 6.05
CA GLU A 305 -3.24 0.32 7.44
C GLU A 305 -2.81 -1.10 7.85
N GLU A 306 -3.05 -2.09 6.99
CA GLU A 306 -2.58 -3.47 7.19
C GLU A 306 -1.04 -3.50 7.27
N MET A 307 -0.33 -2.82 6.37
CA MET A 307 1.13 -2.68 6.40
C MET A 307 1.63 -2.01 7.69
N GLN A 308 0.92 -0.99 8.16
CA GLN A 308 1.27 -0.33 9.41
C GLN A 308 1.13 -1.30 10.59
N PHE A 309 0.02 -2.04 10.66
CA PHE A 309 -0.19 -3.07 11.67
C PHE A 309 0.90 -4.14 11.61
N ASP A 310 1.18 -4.66 10.43
CA ASP A 310 2.16 -5.70 10.18
C ASP A 310 3.58 -5.27 10.56
N CYS A 311 3.93 -4.01 10.31
CA CYS A 311 5.20 -3.45 10.74
C CYS A 311 5.31 -3.45 12.27
N HIS A 312 4.30 -2.95 12.99
CA HIS A 312 4.27 -3.01 14.45
C HIS A 312 4.26 -4.45 14.99
N TYR A 313 3.55 -5.36 14.32
CA TYR A 313 3.35 -6.72 14.79
C TYR A 313 4.59 -7.60 14.61
N ARG A 314 5.35 -7.39 13.52
CA ARG A 314 6.42 -8.30 13.10
C ARG A 314 7.83 -7.74 13.24
N VAL A 315 8.02 -6.43 13.29
CA VAL A 315 9.37 -5.82 13.39
C VAL A 315 9.72 -5.57 14.87
N PRO A 316 10.78 -6.20 15.41
CA PRO A 316 11.15 -6.01 16.81
C PRO A 316 11.76 -4.63 17.13
N ASP A 317 12.40 -3.99 16.14
CA ASP A 317 13.03 -2.68 16.32
C ASP A 317 11.99 -1.55 16.28
N GLU A 318 11.63 -1.04 17.46
CA GLU A 318 10.71 0.08 17.63
C GLU A 318 11.16 1.35 16.87
N GLY A 319 12.47 1.59 16.74
CA GLY A 319 13.00 2.74 16.01
C GLY A 319 12.71 2.64 14.51
N ALA A 320 12.92 1.46 13.94
CA ALA A 320 12.59 1.16 12.55
C ALA A 320 11.08 1.26 12.29
N VAL A 321 10.25 0.74 13.21
CA VAL A 321 8.79 0.82 13.14
C VAL A 321 8.31 2.27 13.16
N ASN A 322 8.79 3.08 14.11
CA ASN A 322 8.40 4.48 14.22
C ASN A 322 8.77 5.25 12.94
N LYS A 323 9.98 5.05 12.42
CA LYS A 323 10.42 5.67 11.16
C LYS A 323 9.51 5.27 10.00
N PHE A 324 9.22 3.98 9.83
CA PHE A 324 8.32 3.49 8.77
C PHE A 324 6.94 4.13 8.84
N CYS A 325 6.36 4.20 10.04
CA CYS A 325 5.05 4.80 10.26
C CYS A 325 5.05 6.31 10.00
N GLU A 326 6.06 7.04 10.47
CA GLU A 326 6.20 8.48 10.23
C GLU A 326 6.38 8.80 8.74
N ASP A 327 7.22 8.03 8.05
CA ASP A 327 7.47 8.17 6.61
C ASP A 327 6.19 7.89 5.81
N MET A 328 5.40 6.87 6.19
CA MET A 328 4.11 6.52 5.57
C MET A 328 3.01 7.58 5.82
N GLU A 329 2.87 8.06 7.06
CA GLU A 329 1.74 8.92 7.44
C GLU A 329 1.91 10.38 6.98
N THR A 330 3.14 10.89 7.04
CA THR A 330 3.38 12.33 6.87
C THR A 330 3.18 12.80 5.43
N THR A 331 3.84 12.15 4.48
CA THR A 331 3.79 12.54 3.06
C THR A 331 2.82 11.65 2.26
N PRO A 332 2.97 10.32 2.21
CA PRO A 332 2.15 9.44 1.37
C PRO A 332 0.65 9.51 1.70
N VAL A 333 0.27 9.20 2.94
CA VAL A 333 -1.15 9.26 3.38
C VAL A 333 -1.69 10.68 3.25
N GLY A 334 -0.93 11.68 3.70
CA GLY A 334 -1.29 13.09 3.59
C GLY A 334 -1.54 13.55 2.14
N VAL A 335 -0.77 13.04 1.18
CA VAL A 335 -0.93 13.34 -0.25
C VAL A 335 -2.23 12.72 -0.79
N ILE A 336 -2.45 11.42 -0.58
CA ILE A 336 -3.64 10.71 -1.09
C ILE A 336 -4.92 11.33 -0.51
N VAL A 337 -4.99 11.47 0.82
CA VAL A 337 -6.16 12.05 1.50
C VAL A 337 -6.36 13.50 1.08
N GLY A 338 -5.30 14.32 1.09
CA GLY A 338 -5.39 15.74 0.77
C GLY A 338 -5.84 15.99 -0.68
N LEU A 339 -5.36 15.19 -1.63
CA LEU A 339 -5.71 15.33 -3.04
C LEU A 339 -7.15 14.91 -3.29
N PHE A 340 -7.56 13.78 -2.70
CA PHE A 340 -8.94 13.32 -2.74
C PHE A 340 -9.88 14.40 -2.21
N GLN A 341 -9.58 14.95 -1.02
CA GLN A 341 -10.40 16.01 -0.45
C GLN A 341 -10.45 17.27 -1.31
N ALA A 342 -9.34 17.65 -1.94
CA ALA A 342 -9.29 18.83 -2.80
C ALA A 342 -10.23 18.71 -4.01
N ILE A 343 -10.31 17.54 -4.64
CA ILE A 343 -11.22 17.29 -5.77
C ILE A 343 -12.67 17.07 -5.33
N SER A 344 -12.89 16.61 -4.09
CA SER A 344 -14.22 16.37 -3.52
C SER A 344 -14.97 17.62 -3.09
N THR A 345 -14.31 18.79 -3.03
CA THR A 345 -14.93 20.08 -2.59
C THR A 345 -16.18 20.52 -3.37
N LYS A 346 -16.43 19.94 -4.55
CA LYS A 346 -17.59 20.24 -5.40
C LYS A 346 -18.68 19.17 -5.36
N LEU A 347 -18.49 18.13 -4.56
CA LEU A 347 -19.45 17.04 -4.35
C LEU A 347 -20.07 17.18 -2.96
N PRO A 348 -21.30 16.68 -2.75
CA PRO A 348 -21.84 16.54 -1.41
C PRO A 348 -20.92 15.64 -0.57
N GLY A 349 -20.94 15.81 0.75
CA GLY A 349 -20.30 14.82 1.63
C GLY A 349 -20.89 13.43 1.40
N LEU A 350 -20.12 12.36 1.66
CA LEU A 350 -20.59 10.99 1.43
C LEU A 350 -21.90 10.70 2.20
N GLN A 351 -22.06 11.24 3.41
CA GLN A 351 -23.28 11.13 4.22
C GLN A 351 -24.48 11.86 3.58
N GLU A 352 -24.23 12.90 2.80
CA GLU A 352 -25.22 13.76 2.17
C GLU A 352 -25.58 13.30 0.75
N TRP A 353 -24.93 12.24 0.24
CA TRP A 353 -25.23 11.72 -1.08
C TRP A 353 -26.72 11.39 -1.24
N ASP A 354 -27.27 11.74 -2.40
CA ASP A 354 -28.67 11.55 -2.73
C ASP A 354 -28.74 11.41 -4.23
N THR A 355 -28.87 10.16 -4.71
CA THR A 355 -28.88 9.84 -6.13
C THR A 355 -29.92 10.66 -6.90
N ARG A 356 -31.08 10.98 -6.30
CA ARG A 356 -32.11 11.78 -7.00
C ARG A 356 -31.68 13.22 -7.25
N LYS A 357 -30.80 13.77 -6.41
CA LYS A 357 -30.32 15.15 -6.50
C LYS A 357 -28.97 15.25 -7.19
N HIS A 358 -28.07 14.31 -6.92
CA HIS A 358 -26.65 14.46 -7.19
C HIS A 358 -26.14 13.64 -8.39
N HIS A 359 -26.94 12.74 -8.96
CA HIS A 359 -26.51 11.85 -10.07
C HIS A 359 -25.84 12.60 -11.24
N HIS A 360 -26.34 13.79 -11.59
CA HIS A 360 -25.84 14.59 -12.71
C HIS A 360 -24.39 15.07 -12.53
N LEU A 361 -23.87 15.14 -11.29
CA LEU A 361 -22.50 15.58 -10.99
C LEU A 361 -21.45 14.60 -11.51
N LEU A 362 -21.82 13.32 -11.64
CA LEU A 362 -20.95 12.21 -12.05
C LEU A 362 -21.48 11.53 -13.33
N GLY A 363 -22.13 12.31 -14.20
CA GLY A 363 -22.60 11.83 -15.50
C GLY A 363 -23.79 10.88 -15.44
N SER A 364 -24.50 10.81 -14.32
CA SER A 364 -25.67 9.94 -14.12
C SER A 364 -25.38 8.45 -14.35
N ASN A 365 -24.13 8.01 -14.15
CA ASN A 365 -23.78 6.60 -14.26
C ASN A 365 -24.51 5.78 -13.16
N PRO A 366 -25.34 4.78 -13.51
CA PRO A 366 -26.07 3.98 -12.53
C PRO A 366 -25.17 3.21 -11.56
N ALA A 367 -24.07 2.62 -12.02
CA ALA A 367 -23.14 1.89 -11.16
C ALA A 367 -22.47 2.82 -10.14
N VAL A 368 -22.12 4.04 -10.55
CA VAL A 368 -21.58 5.07 -9.63
C VAL A 368 -22.64 5.47 -8.60
N CYS A 369 -23.88 5.69 -9.02
CA CYS A 369 -24.96 6.09 -8.13
C CYS A 369 -25.28 5.02 -7.08
N ASP A 370 -25.31 3.75 -7.50
CA ASP A 370 -25.53 2.62 -6.60
C ASP A 370 -24.37 2.48 -5.60
N ALA A 371 -23.12 2.51 -6.08
CA ALA A 371 -21.95 2.44 -5.22
C ALA A 371 -21.92 3.58 -4.19
N LEU A 372 -22.22 4.81 -4.59
CA LEU A 372 -22.27 5.94 -3.65
C LEU A 372 -23.44 5.88 -2.67
N THR A 373 -24.56 5.27 -3.08
CA THR A 373 -25.70 5.02 -2.18
C THR A 373 -25.33 3.98 -1.12
N GLU A 374 -24.62 2.93 -1.50
CA GLU A 374 -24.08 1.93 -0.57
C GLU A 374 -23.05 2.56 0.38
N VAL A 375 -22.05 3.28 -0.14
CA VAL A 375 -21.03 3.97 0.66
C VAL A 375 -21.66 4.92 1.68
N LYS A 376 -22.68 5.69 1.29
CA LYS A 376 -23.45 6.50 2.23
C LYS A 376 -24.06 5.65 3.35
N GLY A 377 -24.69 4.53 3.00
CA GLY A 377 -25.26 3.60 3.96
C GLY A 377 -24.22 3.11 4.97
N HIS A 378 -23.05 2.71 4.48
CA HIS A 378 -21.93 2.24 5.29
C HIS A 378 -21.41 3.35 6.21
N VAL A 379 -21.10 4.53 5.67
CA VAL A 379 -20.58 5.67 6.45
C VAL A 379 -21.57 6.09 7.55
N ASN A 380 -22.88 6.04 7.28
CA ASN A 380 -23.90 6.34 8.29
C ASN A 380 -24.02 5.22 9.34
N LYS A 381 -23.97 3.95 8.92
CA LYS A 381 -24.03 2.79 9.82
C LYS A 381 -22.87 2.76 10.81
N TYR A 382 -21.67 3.17 10.38
CA TYR A 382 -20.43 3.11 11.16
C TYR A 382 -19.92 4.50 11.59
N GLU A 383 -20.78 5.54 11.62
CA GLU A 383 -20.36 6.94 11.85
C GLU A 383 -19.56 7.11 13.15
N GLN A 384 -20.02 6.53 14.26
CA GLN A 384 -19.35 6.66 15.55
C GLN A 384 -17.97 5.98 15.52
N TYR A 385 -17.92 4.74 15.05
CA TYR A 385 -16.68 3.99 14.90
C TYR A 385 -15.65 4.78 14.08
N LEU A 386 -16.04 5.30 12.91
CA LEU A 386 -15.14 6.04 12.01
C LEU A 386 -14.59 7.34 12.62
N LYS A 387 -15.35 8.04 13.48
CA LYS A 387 -14.88 9.27 14.14
C LYS A 387 -13.75 9.01 15.13
N GLU A 388 -13.74 7.84 15.77
CA GLU A 388 -12.78 7.49 16.81
C GLU A 388 -11.45 7.01 16.19
N ARG A 389 -11.45 6.58 14.91
CA ARG A 389 -10.28 6.00 14.23
C ARG A 389 -9.14 6.98 13.96
N SER A 390 -9.37 8.29 13.96
CA SER A 390 -8.27 9.27 13.79
C SER A 390 -7.22 9.18 14.91
N SER A 391 -7.60 8.62 16.07
CA SER A 391 -6.76 8.41 17.24
C SER A 391 -6.34 6.95 17.47
N ALA A 392 -6.59 6.08 16.48
CA ALA A 392 -6.26 4.66 16.54
C ALA A 392 -4.76 4.45 16.85
N LYS A 393 -4.49 3.48 17.72
CA LYS A 393 -3.14 3.09 18.16
C LYS A 393 -3.01 1.59 18.00
N PHE A 394 -1.79 1.15 17.75
CA PHE A 394 -1.48 -0.26 17.69
C PHE A 394 -1.79 -0.95 19.02
N ASP A 395 -2.45 -2.10 18.94
CA ASP A 395 -2.57 -3.08 20.00
C ASP A 395 -2.29 -4.46 19.40
N ARG A 396 -1.35 -5.18 19.99
CA ARG A 396 -0.92 -6.50 19.53
C ARG A 396 -2.02 -7.56 19.62
N ASN A 397 -2.97 -7.40 20.55
CA ASN A 397 -4.04 -8.36 20.78
C ASN A 397 -5.34 -8.00 20.04
N ASP A 398 -5.35 -6.87 19.34
CA ASP A 398 -6.47 -6.41 18.50
C ASP A 398 -5.96 -6.21 17.08
N PHE A 399 -6.18 -7.22 16.23
CA PHE A 399 -5.80 -7.20 14.82
C PHE A 399 -6.53 -6.10 14.01
N ASP A 400 -7.58 -5.51 14.57
CA ASP A 400 -8.31 -4.37 14.01
C ASP A 400 -7.88 -3.02 14.61
N SER A 401 -6.86 -2.98 15.47
CA SER A 401 -6.48 -1.79 16.24
C SER A 401 -6.10 -0.58 15.38
N LEU A 402 -5.59 -0.81 14.15
CA LEU A 402 -5.24 0.23 13.18
C LEU A 402 -6.16 0.32 11.96
N SER A 403 -7.06 -0.64 11.77
CA SER A 403 -8.01 -0.67 10.65
C SER A 403 -8.83 0.62 10.56
N ASN A 404 -9.03 1.17 9.37
CA ASN A 404 -9.76 2.42 9.11
C ASN A 404 -9.14 3.72 9.69
N LYS A 405 -7.91 3.70 10.22
CA LYS A 405 -7.20 4.91 10.69
C LYS A 405 -7.01 5.97 9.61
N PHE A 406 -6.71 5.56 8.38
CA PHE A 406 -6.53 6.40 7.20
C PHE A 406 -7.79 6.47 6.33
N LEU A 407 -8.45 5.34 6.08
CA LEU A 407 -9.63 5.25 5.22
C LEU A 407 -10.79 6.14 5.72
N SER A 408 -10.99 6.23 7.05
CA SER A 408 -11.98 7.12 7.66
C SER A 408 -11.80 8.61 7.29
N LYS A 409 -10.59 9.02 6.93
CA LYS A 409 -10.26 10.39 6.49
C LYS A 409 -10.83 10.72 5.10
N LEU A 410 -11.17 9.72 4.28
CA LEU A 410 -11.89 9.92 3.01
C LEU A 410 -13.37 10.26 3.23
N GLY A 411 -13.99 9.67 4.26
CA GLY A 411 -15.42 9.81 4.55
C GLY A 411 -15.82 11.01 5.38
N SER A 412 -14.86 11.63 6.07
CA SER A 412 -15.08 12.77 6.98
C SER A 412 -15.27 14.13 6.26
N HIS A 413 -15.71 14.09 5.00
CA HIS A 413 -16.10 15.29 4.25
C HIS A 413 -17.29 15.96 4.96
N GLY A 414 -17.02 16.97 5.78
CA GLY A 414 -18.07 17.83 6.36
C GLY A 414 -17.88 18.35 7.78
N ARG A 415 -16.90 17.88 8.57
CA ARG A 415 -16.63 18.49 9.89
C ARG A 415 -15.16 18.83 10.04
N HIS A 416 -14.88 20.12 9.85
CA HIS A 416 -13.70 20.75 10.40
C HIS A 416 -13.57 20.37 11.88
N GLU A 417 -12.56 19.56 12.21
CA GLU A 417 -11.95 19.61 13.52
C GLU A 417 -11.45 21.04 13.72
N LYS A 418 -12.21 21.82 14.51
CA LYS A 418 -11.63 22.89 15.31
C LYS A 418 -10.75 22.20 16.35
N LEU A 419 -9.59 21.70 15.94
CA LEU A 419 -8.54 21.34 16.87
C LEU A 419 -8.06 22.64 17.50
N GLN A 420 -8.54 22.84 18.73
CA GLN A 420 -8.06 23.79 19.70
C GLN A 420 -6.54 23.64 19.79
N ARG A 421 -5.78 24.52 19.13
CA ARG A 421 -4.52 24.95 19.71
C ARG A 421 -4.87 25.80 20.92
N ASN A 422 -5.00 25.14 22.06
CA ASN A 422 -4.99 25.80 23.35
C ASN A 422 -3.79 26.73 23.39
N GLY A 423 -4.07 28.00 23.68
CA GLY A 423 -3.07 29.02 23.89
C GLY A 423 -2.13 28.59 25.00
N LYS A 424 -0.86 28.43 24.64
CA LYS A 424 0.23 28.84 25.52
C LYS A 424 0.74 30.14 24.92
N GLY A 425 0.67 31.18 25.75
CA GLY A 425 0.79 32.57 25.35
C GLY A 425 2.10 32.88 24.64
N CYS A 426 2.01 33.80 23.69
CA CYS A 426 3.12 34.70 23.42
C CYS A 426 3.44 35.41 24.73
N GLN A 427 4.60 35.11 25.31
CA GLN A 427 5.30 36.10 26.11
C GLN A 427 6.28 36.77 25.16
N ASP A 428 6.02 38.05 24.94
CA ASP A 428 7.00 39.02 24.47
C ASP A 428 8.25 38.91 25.35
N TYR A 429 9.42 38.77 24.72
CA TYR A 429 10.69 39.10 25.35
C TYR A 429 11.41 40.07 24.44
N ASP A 430 11.70 41.21 25.05
CA ASP A 430 12.30 42.41 24.50
C ASP A 430 13.69 42.16 23.89
N ASP A 431 13.96 42.94 22.84
CA ASP A 431 15.30 43.29 22.38
C ASP A 431 16.08 43.95 23.53
N ASP A 432 17.23 43.38 23.91
CA ASP A 432 18.47 44.13 24.20
C ASP A 432 19.62 43.17 24.55
N ASP A 433 20.85 43.66 24.34
CA ASP A 433 22.16 43.09 24.70
C ASP A 433 22.89 42.17 23.69
N LYS A 434 23.49 42.86 22.72
CA LYS A 434 24.95 43.02 22.52
C LYS A 434 25.90 41.82 22.71
N GLU A 435 26.73 41.74 21.66
CA GLU A 435 28.18 41.54 21.67
C GLU A 435 28.78 40.13 21.75
N ASN A 436 29.59 39.87 20.71
CA ASN A 436 30.84 39.11 20.69
C ASN A 436 30.75 37.59 20.83
N GLN A 437 30.83 36.91 19.69
CA GLN A 437 31.92 35.95 19.46
C GLN A 437 32.10 35.64 17.97
N SER A 438 33.21 36.17 17.45
CA SER A 438 33.94 35.67 16.30
C SER A 438 34.32 34.20 16.47
N SER A 439 34.16 33.37 15.44
CA SER A 439 35.28 32.76 14.69
C SER A 439 34.84 31.58 13.84
N SER A 440 35.23 31.67 12.56
CA SER A 440 35.61 30.59 11.62
C SER A 440 34.72 29.36 11.48
N PHE A 441 34.25 29.09 10.26
CA PHE A 441 34.64 27.84 9.60
C PHE A 441 34.76 28.02 8.09
N TYR A 442 35.81 27.41 7.58
CA TYR A 442 36.42 27.55 6.27
C TYR A 442 35.53 27.06 5.12
N THR A 443 35.69 27.75 3.99
CA THR A 443 35.37 27.28 2.64
C THR A 443 36.31 26.16 2.21
N SER A 444 35.76 25.06 1.68
CA SER A 444 36.47 24.18 0.75
C SER A 444 35.53 23.84 -0.41
N LYS A 445 35.81 24.46 -1.55
CA LYS A 445 35.42 24.01 -2.88
C LYS A 445 36.19 22.73 -3.19
N GLU A 446 35.51 21.70 -3.64
CA GLU A 446 36.13 20.66 -4.45
C GLU A 446 35.32 20.51 -5.74
N ASP A 447 36.04 20.75 -6.84
CA ASP A 447 35.62 20.64 -8.22
C ASP A 447 35.52 19.15 -8.61
N TYR A 448 34.45 18.76 -9.29
CA TYR A 448 34.40 17.52 -10.07
C TYR A 448 34.07 17.87 -11.52
N PRO A 449 34.83 17.32 -12.50
CA PRO A 449 34.64 17.63 -13.91
C PRO A 449 33.44 16.87 -14.50
N ASP A 450 32.84 17.52 -15.50
CA ASP A 450 31.84 16.99 -16.43
C ASP A 450 32.38 15.75 -17.16
N ASP A 451 31.59 14.68 -17.21
CA ASP A 451 31.75 13.61 -18.18
C ASP A 451 30.39 13.30 -18.86
N ASP A 452 30.49 13.24 -20.17
CA ASP A 452 29.44 13.07 -21.18
C ASP A 452 28.65 11.76 -21.01
N TYR A 453 27.34 11.81 -21.24
CA TYR A 453 26.51 10.63 -21.49
C TYR A 453 26.06 10.64 -22.94
N ASP A 454 26.64 9.75 -23.74
CA ASP A 454 26.08 9.31 -25.02
C ASP A 454 25.35 7.97 -24.84
N ASP A 455 24.30 7.82 -25.66
CA ASP A 455 23.40 6.67 -25.81
C ASP A 455 24.13 5.32 -25.94
N GLU A 456 23.61 4.29 -25.28
CA GLU A 456 23.57 2.95 -25.85
C GLU A 456 22.31 2.19 -25.41
N GLN A 457 21.67 1.58 -26.40
CA GLN A 457 20.52 0.71 -26.30
C GLN A 457 20.94 -0.62 -25.68
N GLU A 458 20.16 -1.18 -24.76
CA GLU A 458 20.11 -2.62 -24.58
C GLU A 458 18.71 -3.06 -24.13
N GLU A 459 18.17 -4.01 -24.89
CA GLU A 459 17.02 -4.83 -24.56
C GLU A 459 17.35 -5.66 -23.33
N ASP A 460 16.47 -5.73 -22.33
CA ASP A 460 16.59 -6.77 -21.31
C ASP A 460 15.24 -7.32 -20.86
N ALA A 461 15.17 -8.65 -20.96
CA ALA A 461 14.10 -9.50 -20.52
C ALA A 461 14.00 -9.50 -18.98
N VAL A 462 12.78 -9.63 -18.47
CA VAL A 462 12.46 -9.80 -17.05
C VAL A 462 13.21 -11.01 -16.48
N PRO A 463 14.12 -10.86 -15.51
CA PRO A 463 14.76 -12.01 -14.89
C PRO A 463 13.84 -12.64 -13.83
N ALA A 464 13.66 -13.96 -13.92
CA ALA A 464 13.18 -14.77 -12.83
C ALA A 464 14.09 -14.58 -11.60
N ILE A 465 13.48 -14.50 -10.42
CA ILE A 465 14.16 -14.38 -9.12
C ILE A 465 15.24 -15.47 -9.03
N LYS A 466 16.51 -15.07 -9.13
CA LYS A 466 17.66 -15.95 -8.90
C LYS A 466 18.03 -15.92 -7.42
N MET A 467 18.51 -17.06 -6.95
CA MET A 467 18.91 -17.39 -5.57
C MET A 467 19.98 -16.48 -4.92
N ASP A 468 20.45 -15.43 -5.57
CA ASP A 468 21.48 -14.52 -5.04
C ASP A 468 20.91 -13.44 -4.10
N ASP A 469 19.57 -13.35 -3.98
CA ASP A 469 18.86 -12.47 -3.04
C ASP A 469 18.35 -13.20 -1.77
N LEU A 470 18.89 -14.38 -1.45
CA LEU A 470 18.58 -15.17 -0.23
C LEU A 470 19.72 -15.22 0.79
#